data_AF-A0A7W8UTM0-F1
#
_entry.id   AF-A0A7W8UTM0-F1
#
_cell.length_a   1.000
_cell.length_b   1.000
_cell.length_c   1.000
_cell.angle_alpha   90.00
_cell.angle_beta   90.00
_cell.angle_gamma   90.00
#
_symmetry.space_group_name_H-M   'P 1'
#
loop_
_entity.id
_entity.type
_entity.pdbx_description
1 polymer ?
#
loop_
_entity_poly.entity_id
_entity_poly.type
_entity_poly.pdbx_seq_one_letter_code
_entity_poly.pdbx_strand_id
1 'polypeptide(L)'
;MDLVASHLGPDRRTVQLHLGDGTPTFFRVAELEELVQQLQNRFAFSIDAELAIEIDPRTVSTKTLSPLARLGLNRASFGVQDFATDVQQAVNRIQPLDVVERALSGALRQCTAPRRFVRP
;
A
#
# COMPACT_ATOMS: atom_id res chain seq x y z
N MET A 1 9.03 13.97 -10.31
CA MET A 1 9.52 14.30 -8.95
C MET A 1 10.42 15.52 -8.96
N ASP A 2 11.42 15.60 -9.86
CA ASP A 2 12.37 16.71 -9.93
C ASP A 2 11.73 18.10 -10.13
N LEU A 3 10.62 18.16 -10.89
CA LEU A 3 9.87 19.40 -11.11
C LEU A 3 9.40 20.08 -9.81
N VAL A 4 9.12 19.31 -8.75
CA VAL A 4 8.58 19.83 -7.50
C VAL A 4 9.60 19.81 -6.36
N ALA A 5 10.56 18.89 -6.37
CA ALA A 5 11.48 18.69 -5.25
C ALA A 5 12.28 19.96 -4.90
N SER A 6 12.75 20.70 -5.91
CA SER A 6 13.49 21.95 -5.73
C SER A 6 12.66 23.09 -5.11
N HIS A 7 11.32 22.99 -5.13
CA HIS A 7 10.41 24.03 -4.69
C HIS A 7 9.89 23.85 -3.25
N LEU A 8 10.13 22.69 -2.62
CA LEU A 8 9.56 22.38 -1.29
C LEU A 8 10.39 22.95 -0.12
N GLY A 9 11.62 23.40 -0.35
CA GLY A 9 12.52 23.90 0.69
C GLY A 9 13.12 22.77 1.55
N PRO A 10 14.34 22.97 2.11
CA PRO A 10 15.11 21.90 2.74
C PRO A 10 14.54 21.41 4.09
N ASP A 11 13.73 22.24 4.77
CA ASP A 11 13.23 21.95 6.12
C ASP A 11 11.94 21.12 6.13
N ARG A 12 11.36 20.82 4.96
CA ARG A 12 10.14 20.03 4.89
C ARG A 12 10.44 18.55 5.09
N ARG A 13 9.62 17.93 5.94
CA ARG A 13 9.62 16.48 6.16
C ARG A 13 8.34 15.87 5.61
N THR A 14 8.48 14.76 4.90
CA THR A 14 7.38 13.92 4.45
C THR A 14 6.94 13.06 5.62
N VAL A 15 5.75 13.33 6.13
CA VAL A 15 5.14 12.58 7.24
C VAL A 15 4.22 11.47 6.75
N GLN A 16 3.81 11.52 5.48
CA GLN A 16 2.94 10.52 4.88
C GLN A 16 3.23 10.33 3.40
N LEU A 17 3.28 9.09 2.96
CA LEU A 17 3.24 8.66 1.56
C LEU A 17 2.05 7.72 1.40
N HIS A 18 1.17 8.01 0.45
CA HIS A 18 0.07 7.13 0.08
C HIS A 18 0.21 6.74 -1.39
N LEU A 19 0.50 5.46 -1.64
CA LEU A 19 0.42 4.86 -2.96
C LEU A 19 -1.01 4.35 -3.14
N GLY A 20 -1.83 5.15 -3.81
CA GLY A 20 -3.25 4.84 -4.06
C GLY A 20 -3.66 5.20 -5.49
N ASP A 21 -4.97 5.18 -5.72
CA ASP A 21 -5.63 5.27 -7.02
C ASP A 21 -5.36 4.05 -7.92
N GLY A 22 -6.42 3.53 -8.56
CA GLY A 22 -6.40 2.21 -9.18
C GLY A 22 -5.95 1.10 -8.21
N THR A 23 -5.09 0.20 -8.70
CA THR A 23 -4.47 -0.87 -7.89
C THR A 23 -2.94 -0.74 -8.03
N PRO A 24 -2.24 -0.05 -7.13
CA PRO A 24 -0.77 0.05 -7.16
C PRO A 24 -0.08 -1.32 -7.21
N THR A 25 -0.72 -2.34 -6.66
CA THR A 25 -0.28 -3.75 -6.74
C THR A 25 -0.39 -4.37 -8.14
N PHE A 26 -0.79 -3.61 -9.16
CA PHE A 26 -0.61 -3.94 -10.58
C PHE A 26 0.87 -3.91 -10.99
N PHE A 27 1.65 -2.98 -10.43
CA PHE A 27 3.08 -2.91 -10.69
C PHE A 27 3.81 -4.12 -10.09
N ARG A 28 4.90 -4.52 -10.72
CA ARG A 28 5.82 -5.51 -10.15
C ARG A 28 6.45 -4.92 -8.89
N VAL A 29 6.73 -5.77 -7.92
CA VAL A 29 7.38 -5.34 -6.66
C VAL A 29 8.66 -4.53 -6.92
N ALA A 30 9.48 -4.94 -7.88
CA ALA A 30 10.72 -4.22 -8.22
C ALA A 30 10.46 -2.79 -8.73
N GLU A 31 9.35 -2.54 -9.42
CA GLU A 31 8.97 -1.20 -9.89
C GLU A 31 8.50 -0.33 -8.72
N LEU A 32 7.78 -0.91 -7.76
CA LEU A 32 7.39 -0.24 -6.53
C LEU A 32 8.60 0.07 -5.63
N GLU A 33 9.56 -0.85 -5.56
CA GLU A 33 10.83 -0.64 -4.86
C GLU A 33 11.62 0.52 -5.45
N GLU A 34 11.77 0.54 -6.77
CA GLU A 34 12.41 1.65 -7.47
C GLU A 34 11.68 2.97 -7.20
N LEU A 35 10.34 2.98 -7.30
CA LEU A 35 9.54 4.17 -7.02
C LEU A 35 9.76 4.70 -5.60
N VAL A 36 9.66 3.85 -4.59
CA VAL A 36 9.86 4.23 -3.18
C VAL A 36 11.27 4.74 -2.95
N GLN A 37 12.28 4.09 -3.53
CA GLN A 37 13.67 4.55 -3.43
C GLN A 37 13.86 5.93 -4.06
N GLN A 38 13.29 6.18 -5.24
CA GLN A 38 13.39 7.48 -5.91
C GLN A 38 12.69 8.60 -5.12
N LEU A 39 11.60 8.29 -4.42
CA LEU A 39 10.92 9.21 -3.49
C LEU A 39 11.81 9.52 -2.28
N GLN A 40 12.33 8.49 -1.62
CA GLN A 40 13.18 8.65 -0.43
C GLN A 40 14.50 9.38 -0.73
N ASN A 41 15.02 9.27 -1.95
CA ASN A 41 16.20 9.99 -2.40
C ASN A 41 15.97 11.50 -2.61
N ARG A 42 14.71 11.93 -2.81
CA ARG A 42 14.37 13.33 -3.15
C ARG A 42 13.64 14.06 -2.06
N PHE A 43 12.92 13.35 -1.20
CA PHE A 43 12.16 13.93 -0.12
C PHE A 43 12.68 13.40 1.21
N ALA A 44 12.90 14.28 2.18
CA ALA A 44 13.29 13.87 3.51
C ALA A 44 12.06 13.32 4.24
N PHE A 45 12.08 12.05 4.66
CA PHE A 45 10.98 11.43 5.43
C PHE A 45 11.18 11.61 6.93
N SER A 46 10.09 11.73 7.67
CA SER A 46 10.12 11.59 9.13
C SER A 46 10.42 10.13 9.52
N ILE A 47 11.02 9.94 10.69
CA ILE A 47 11.30 8.59 11.24
C ILE A 47 10.03 7.78 11.49
N ASP A 48 8.93 8.48 11.76
CA ASP A 48 7.61 7.93 12.05
C ASP A 48 6.61 8.14 10.89
N ALA A 49 7.13 8.37 9.66
CA ALA A 49 6.28 8.58 8.50
C ALA A 49 5.35 7.37 8.24
N GLU A 50 4.09 7.67 7.94
CA GLU A 50 3.13 6.66 7.49
C GLU A 50 3.34 6.39 6.00
N LEU A 51 3.64 5.15 5.64
CA LEU A 51 3.81 4.71 4.26
C LEU A 51 2.68 3.72 3.95
N ALA A 52 1.68 4.19 3.22
CA ALA A 52 0.44 3.50 2.94
C ALA A 52 0.37 3.01 1.48
N ILE A 53 -0.26 1.86 1.26
CA ILE A 53 -0.58 1.33 -0.07
C ILE A 53 -2.02 0.81 -0.16
N GLU A 54 -2.66 1.01 -1.31
CA GLU A 54 -3.92 0.35 -1.67
C GLU A 54 -3.66 -1.01 -2.34
N ILE A 55 -4.42 -2.03 -1.92
CA ILE A 55 -4.27 -3.40 -2.36
C ILE A 55 -5.61 -3.93 -2.88
N ASP A 56 -5.62 -4.41 -4.12
CA ASP A 56 -6.70 -5.29 -4.59
C ASP A 56 -6.42 -6.72 -4.10
N PRO A 57 -7.28 -7.28 -3.24
CA PRO A 57 -7.04 -8.61 -2.66
C PRO A 57 -6.98 -9.72 -3.71
N ARG A 58 -7.51 -9.52 -4.93
CA ARG A 58 -7.47 -10.50 -6.03
C ARG A 58 -6.11 -10.57 -6.72
N THR A 59 -5.25 -9.59 -6.51
CA THR A 59 -3.96 -9.44 -7.21
C THR A 59 -2.76 -9.85 -6.37
N VAL A 60 -2.96 -10.13 -5.08
CA VAL A 60 -1.87 -10.38 -4.13
C VAL A 60 -1.85 -11.81 -3.61
N SER A 61 -0.65 -12.26 -3.24
CA SER A 61 -0.40 -13.53 -2.59
C SER A 61 0.67 -13.36 -1.51
N THR A 62 0.92 -14.39 -0.71
CA THR A 62 2.03 -14.37 0.26
C THR A 62 3.38 -14.02 -0.40
N LYS A 63 3.58 -14.42 -1.66
CA LYS A 63 4.82 -14.15 -2.43
C LYS A 63 4.97 -12.68 -2.81
N THR A 64 3.88 -11.92 -2.95
CA THR A 64 3.94 -10.48 -3.26
C THR A 64 3.87 -9.63 -1.99
N LEU A 65 3.13 -10.06 -0.97
CA LEU A 65 2.97 -9.35 0.29
C LEU A 65 4.27 -9.27 1.10
N SER A 66 5.07 -10.34 1.14
CA SER A 66 6.34 -10.32 1.88
C SER A 66 7.35 -9.31 1.31
N PRO A 67 7.60 -9.26 -0.01
CA PRO A 67 8.39 -8.19 -0.61
C PRO A 67 7.82 -6.79 -0.42
N LEU A 68 6.50 -6.61 -0.55
CA LEU A 68 5.85 -5.30 -0.32
C LEU A 68 6.10 -4.79 1.11
N ALA A 69 6.03 -5.68 2.11
CA ALA A 69 6.31 -5.33 3.50
C ALA A 69 7.77 -4.89 3.73
N ARG A 70 8.72 -5.33 2.88
CA ARG A 70 10.12 -4.91 2.96
C ARG A 70 10.36 -3.50 2.42
N LEU A 71 9.40 -2.90 1.72
CA LEU A 71 9.50 -1.53 1.20
C LEU A 71 9.33 -0.45 2.28
N GLY A 72 9.15 -0.82 3.55
CA GLY A 72 8.86 0.11 4.64
C GLY A 72 7.41 0.57 4.69
N LEU A 73 6.54 0.02 3.84
CA LEU A 73 5.09 0.22 3.90
C LEU A 73 4.55 -0.32 5.23
N ASN A 74 3.88 0.55 5.99
CA ASN A 74 3.42 0.26 7.34
C ASN A 74 1.89 0.41 7.50
N ARG A 75 1.17 0.79 6.43
CA ARG A 75 -0.28 0.79 6.35
C ARG A 75 -0.75 0.21 5.02
N ALA A 76 -1.82 -0.58 5.04
CA ALA A 76 -2.44 -1.12 3.83
C ALA A 76 -3.96 -0.94 3.89
N SER A 77 -4.56 -0.56 2.76
CA SER A 77 -6.02 -0.51 2.58
C SER A 77 -6.45 -1.54 1.54
N PHE A 78 -7.45 -2.36 1.85
CA PHE A 78 -7.94 -3.42 0.97
C PHE A 78 -9.28 -3.04 0.32
N GLY A 79 -9.35 -3.09 -1.00
CA GLY A 79 -10.56 -2.81 -1.76
C GLY A 79 -11.57 -3.96 -1.73
N VAL A 80 -12.30 -4.13 -0.61
CA VAL A 80 -13.32 -5.18 -0.45
C VAL A 80 -14.59 -4.89 -1.24
N GLN A 81 -15.10 -3.66 -1.14
CA GLN A 81 -16.34 -3.17 -1.76
C GLN A 81 -17.62 -3.84 -1.22
N ASP A 82 -17.92 -5.07 -1.64
CA ASP A 82 -19.12 -5.83 -1.24
C ASP A 82 -18.87 -7.34 -1.34
N PHE A 83 -19.62 -8.15 -0.62
CA PHE A 83 -19.59 -9.62 -0.68
C PHE A 83 -20.80 -10.23 -1.40
N ALA A 84 -21.86 -9.45 -1.63
CA ALA A 84 -23.05 -9.90 -2.33
C ALA A 84 -22.72 -10.17 -3.81
N THR A 85 -23.00 -11.39 -4.26
CA THR A 85 -22.59 -11.87 -5.60
C THR A 85 -23.26 -11.09 -6.72
N ASP A 86 -24.54 -10.73 -6.55
CA ASP A 86 -25.31 -9.92 -7.48
C ASP A 86 -24.73 -8.50 -7.62
N VAL A 87 -24.35 -7.86 -6.50
CA VAL A 87 -23.67 -6.56 -6.51
C VAL A 87 -22.33 -6.66 -7.23
N GLN A 88 -21.51 -7.66 -6.90
CA GLN A 88 -20.22 -7.88 -7.54
C GLN A 88 -20.34 -8.12 -9.06
N GLN A 89 -21.36 -8.87 -9.49
CA GLN A 89 -21.65 -9.09 -10.91
C GLN A 89 -22.04 -7.78 -11.59
N ALA A 90 -22.93 -6.99 -10.98
CA ALA A 90 -23.40 -5.72 -11.52
C ALA A 90 -22.26 -4.70 -11.75
N VAL A 91 -21.22 -4.73 -10.91
CA VAL A 91 -20.03 -3.86 -11.04
C VAL A 91 -18.81 -4.52 -11.69
N ASN A 92 -18.97 -5.73 -12.27
CA ASN A 92 -17.91 -6.52 -12.88
C ASN A 92 -16.66 -6.71 -11.97
N ARG A 93 -16.91 -7.00 -10.69
CA ARG A 93 -15.88 -7.13 -9.65
C ARG A 93 -16.09 -8.39 -8.82
N ILE A 94 -16.04 -9.55 -9.45
CA ILE A 94 -16.12 -10.84 -8.75
C ILE A 94 -14.91 -10.99 -7.81
N GLN A 95 -15.21 -11.15 -6.52
CA GLN A 95 -14.24 -11.22 -5.45
C GLN A 95 -14.78 -12.12 -4.33
N PRO A 96 -14.54 -13.44 -4.41
CA PRO A 96 -14.94 -14.37 -3.37
C PRO A 96 -14.36 -14.01 -1.99
N LEU A 97 -15.12 -14.26 -0.92
CA LEU A 97 -14.71 -13.94 0.45
C LEU A 97 -13.37 -14.58 0.84
N ASP A 98 -13.14 -15.83 0.45
CA ASP A 98 -11.92 -16.58 0.73
C ASP A 98 -10.66 -15.92 0.12
N VAL A 99 -10.80 -15.21 -1.00
CA VAL A 99 -9.71 -14.42 -1.60
C VAL A 99 -9.33 -13.26 -0.69
N VAL A 100 -10.33 -12.54 -0.17
CA VAL A 100 -10.14 -11.41 0.75
C VAL A 100 -9.51 -11.88 2.06
N GLU A 101 -10.03 -12.95 2.64
CA GLU A 101 -9.52 -13.52 3.89
C GLU A 101 -8.05 -13.97 3.76
N ARG A 102 -7.70 -14.64 2.65
CA ARG A 102 -6.30 -15.03 2.40
C ARG A 102 -5.37 -13.83 2.26
N ALA A 103 -5.80 -12.79 1.55
CA ALA A 103 -5.01 -11.58 1.36
C ALA A 103 -4.77 -10.85 2.68
N LEU A 104 -5.83 -10.64 3.48
CA LEU A 104 -5.74 -10.02 4.80
C LEU A 104 -4.87 -10.83 5.76
N SER A 105 -5.10 -12.14 5.84
CA SER A 105 -4.29 -13.04 6.69
C SER A 105 -2.83 -13.05 6.26
N GLY A 106 -2.57 -13.01 4.95
CA GLY A 106 -1.22 -12.91 4.38
C GLY A 106 -0.51 -11.64 4.81
N ALA A 107 -1.19 -10.51 4.75
CA ALA A 107 -0.65 -9.21 5.10
C ALA A 107 -0.40 -9.09 6.62
N LEU A 108 -1.33 -9.55 7.44
CA LEU A 108 -1.19 -9.56 8.90
C LEU A 108 0.02 -10.38 9.36
N ARG A 109 0.35 -11.48 8.66
CA ARG A 109 1.57 -12.25 8.94
C ARG A 109 2.87 -11.51 8.62
N GLN A 110 2.83 -10.47 7.78
CA GLN A 110 4.00 -9.63 7.49
C GLN A 110 4.15 -8.47 8.47
N CYS A 111 3.16 -8.19 9.32
CA CYS A 111 3.24 -7.13 10.31
C CYS A 111 4.22 -7.54 11.43
N THR A 112 5.40 -6.92 11.44
CA THR A 112 6.46 -7.19 12.43
C THR A 112 6.54 -6.15 13.56
N ALA A 113 5.72 -5.09 13.54
CA ALA A 113 5.74 -4.01 14.54
C ALA A 113 4.51 -4.03 15.48
N PRO A 114 4.68 -3.74 16.78
CA PRO A 114 3.55 -3.50 17.69
C PRO A 114 2.79 -2.25 17.25
N ARG A 115 1.46 -2.38 17.17
CA ARG A 115 0.53 -1.35 16.67
C ARG A 115 0.69 -0.02 17.44
N ARG A 116 1.08 1.07 16.75
CA ARG A 116 0.66 2.41 17.18
C ARG A 116 -0.80 2.55 16.77
N PHE A 117 -1.70 2.50 17.75
CA PHE A 117 -3.08 2.95 17.57
C PHE A 117 -3.04 4.45 17.29
N VAL A 118 -3.13 4.83 16.02
CA VAL A 118 -3.51 6.20 15.66
C VAL A 118 -5.04 6.23 15.75
N ARG A 119 -5.58 6.91 16.76
CA ARG A 119 -7.02 7.19 16.86
C ARG A 119 -7.40 8.20 15.77
N PRO A 120 -8.63 8.11 15.22
CA PRO A 120 -9.14 9.08 14.24
C PRO A 120 -9.19 10.50 14.80
#